data_AF-A0A7K4AHU7-F1
#
_entry.id   AF-A0A7K4AHU7-F1
#
_cell.length_a   1.000
_cell.length_b   1.000
_cell.length_c   1.000
_cell.angle_alpha   90.00
_cell.angle_beta   90.00
_cell.angle_gamma   90.00
#
_symmetry.space_group_name_H-M   'P 1'
#
loop_
_entity.id
_entity.type
_entity.pdbx_description
1 polymer ?
#
loop_
_entity_poly.entity_id
_entity_poly.type
_entity_poly.pdbx_seq_one_letter_code
_entity_poly.pdbx_strand_id
1 'polypeptide(L)'
;MGYLFGPVLSRRLGLSMGVDLLRHKTCNLDCIYCELGRTDCLTCGRGRFVPPQKVLGEIREKRNEPFDYLTFAGSGEPTLSQDLGRVVAFAKETVSRPVAVITNSTLLTSPAIRKEVAAADIVLPSLDAASPAAFQAINRPDPGLKIEEIIQGLKEFRREYSGEIWLEVMLVAGINDHEADLIARAAESTEPDRIQLNTVVRTPAEPVRPLSEEEMVRMLEIFPGAELIPDWDWRVPFDIRNRILDSLCRSPSTLEEICRLHDLTDSDAIKYCKILEHDGLITRRIEGGKLCFLGSKSRGRG
;
A
#
# COMPACT_ATOMS: atom_id res chain seq x y z
N MET A 1 19.85 7.89 7.57
CA MET A 1 18.49 7.34 7.41
C MET A 1 17.90 8.03 6.21
N GLY A 2 17.51 7.26 5.18
CA GLY A 2 16.93 7.81 3.95
C GLY A 2 15.44 8.13 4.13
N TYR A 3 14.92 8.99 3.27
CA TYR A 3 13.50 9.33 3.20
C TYR A 3 12.79 8.55 2.09
N LEU A 4 13.55 7.93 1.18
CA LEU A 4 13.05 6.96 0.22
C LEU A 4 13.45 5.55 0.62
N PHE A 5 12.50 4.62 0.56
CA PHE A 5 12.70 3.20 0.83
C PHE A 5 12.21 2.35 -0.33
N GLY A 6 12.79 1.16 -0.47
CA GLY A 6 12.50 0.27 -1.58
C GLY A 6 13.48 0.43 -2.75
N PRO A 7 13.07 0.02 -3.97
CA PRO A 7 11.70 -0.35 -4.32
C PRO A 7 11.22 -1.62 -3.59
N VAL A 8 9.91 -1.77 -3.38
CA VAL A 8 9.28 -2.91 -2.69
C VAL A 8 8.22 -3.50 -3.60
N LEU A 9 8.11 -4.83 -3.63
CA LEU A 9 7.01 -5.52 -4.29
C LEU A 9 5.71 -5.30 -3.49
N SER A 10 4.96 -4.29 -3.93
CA SER A 10 3.64 -3.90 -3.45
C SER A 10 2.60 -4.90 -3.94
N ARG A 11 1.67 -5.25 -3.05
CA ARG A 11 0.51 -6.08 -3.38
C ARG A 11 -0.49 -5.35 -4.29
N ARG A 12 -0.42 -4.01 -4.28
CA ARG A 12 -1.40 -3.14 -4.93
C ARG A 12 -0.82 -2.44 -6.15
N LEU A 13 0.49 -2.09 -6.11
CA LEU A 13 1.14 -1.15 -7.03
C LEU A 13 2.43 -1.71 -7.66
N GLY A 14 2.56 -3.03 -7.85
CA GLY A 14 3.79 -3.59 -8.45
C GLY A 14 5.07 -3.24 -7.68
N LEU A 15 6.14 -2.94 -8.39
CA LEU A 15 7.42 -2.52 -7.81
C LEU A 15 7.37 -1.04 -7.41
N SER A 16 7.12 -0.73 -6.14
CA SER A 16 6.90 0.63 -5.65
C SER A 16 8.11 1.20 -4.88
N MET A 17 8.56 2.39 -5.24
CA MET A 17 9.52 3.18 -4.45
C MET A 17 8.76 4.05 -3.45
N GLY A 18 8.97 3.85 -2.15
CA GLY A 18 8.27 4.57 -1.10
C GLY A 18 8.93 5.92 -0.74
N VAL A 19 8.13 6.93 -0.45
CA VAL A 19 8.54 8.25 0.05
C VAL A 19 7.92 8.48 1.43
N ASP A 20 8.76 8.54 2.46
CA ASP A 20 8.35 8.76 3.84
C ASP A 20 8.51 10.23 4.24
N LEU A 21 7.38 10.89 4.52
CA LEU A 21 7.34 12.29 4.94
C LEU A 21 7.19 12.47 6.46
N LEU A 22 7.15 11.38 7.22
CA LEU A 22 6.81 11.39 8.63
C LEU A 22 7.98 10.92 9.50
N ARG A 23 7.90 11.22 10.79
CA ARG A 23 8.65 10.47 11.80
C ARG A 23 7.91 9.16 12.05
N HIS A 24 8.67 8.15 12.48
CA HIS A 24 8.11 6.85 12.84
C HIS A 24 6.87 7.01 13.74
N LYS A 25 5.78 6.36 13.36
CA LYS A 25 4.50 6.28 14.09
C LYS A 25 3.87 7.63 14.45
N THR A 26 3.95 8.58 13.52
CA THR A 26 3.15 9.82 13.53
C THR A 26 1.89 9.63 12.68
N CYS A 27 0.74 9.46 13.31
CA CYS A 27 -0.52 9.14 12.65
C CYS A 27 -1.68 9.76 13.43
N ASN A 28 -2.87 9.86 12.85
CA ASN A 28 -4.10 10.24 13.53
C ASN A 28 -5.04 9.06 13.77
N LEU A 29 -4.58 7.84 13.53
CA LEU A 29 -5.24 6.58 13.86
C LEU A 29 -4.23 5.65 14.56
N ASP A 30 -4.70 4.87 15.52
CA ASP A 30 -3.96 3.76 16.15
C ASP A 30 -4.55 2.39 15.76
N CYS A 31 -4.55 2.10 14.45
CA CYS A 31 -5.18 0.90 13.90
C CYS A 31 -4.63 -0.38 14.54
N ILE A 32 -5.52 -1.27 14.99
CA ILE A 32 -5.17 -2.51 15.68
C ILE A 32 -4.41 -3.50 14.77
N TYR A 33 -4.55 -3.36 13.45
CA TYR A 33 -3.90 -4.17 12.44
C TYR A 33 -2.58 -3.58 11.94
N CYS A 34 -2.11 -2.45 12.49
CA CYS A 34 -0.92 -1.77 11.97
C CYS A 34 0.34 -2.62 12.17
N GLU A 35 1.04 -2.92 11.06
CA GLU A 35 2.27 -3.71 11.06
C GLU A 35 3.48 -2.97 11.65
N LEU A 36 3.41 -1.63 11.71
CA LEU A 36 4.50 -0.79 12.20
C LEU A 36 4.50 -0.65 13.74
N GLY A 37 3.55 -1.29 14.44
CA GLY A 37 3.41 -1.17 15.89
C GLY A 37 2.29 -0.20 16.31
N ARG A 38 2.23 0.11 17.61
CA ARG A 38 1.31 1.11 18.20
C ARG A 38 1.78 2.54 17.91
N THR A 39 0.84 3.46 17.85
CA THR A 39 1.08 4.86 17.49
C THR A 39 1.74 5.63 18.62
N ASP A 40 2.95 6.12 18.36
CA ASP A 40 3.75 6.90 19.31
C ASP A 40 3.27 8.36 19.39
N CYS A 41 2.83 8.91 18.25
CA CYS A 41 2.32 10.28 18.15
C CYS A 41 0.96 10.27 17.44
N LEU A 42 -0.11 10.18 18.24
CA LEU A 42 -1.50 10.28 17.79
C LEU A 42 -1.88 11.77 17.69
N THR A 43 -2.12 12.29 16.48
CA THR A 43 -2.45 13.70 16.28
C THR A 43 -3.06 14.02 14.92
N CYS A 44 -4.07 14.89 14.86
CA CYS A 44 -4.49 15.57 13.64
C CYS A 44 -3.66 16.83 13.30
N GLY A 45 -2.68 17.19 14.13
CA GLY A 45 -1.84 18.37 13.94
C GLY A 45 -0.84 18.19 12.79
N ARG A 46 -1.05 18.92 11.69
CA ARG A 46 -0.10 18.92 10.56
C ARG A 46 1.21 19.62 10.93
N GLY A 47 2.33 19.03 10.52
CA GLY A 47 3.66 19.57 10.80
C GLY A 47 4.67 19.28 9.70
N ARG A 48 5.90 19.78 9.90
CA ARG A 48 7.07 19.39 9.12
C ARG A 48 7.87 18.37 9.91
N PHE A 49 7.78 17.10 9.53
CA PHE A 49 8.39 16.01 10.29
C PHE A 49 9.79 15.65 9.81
N VAL A 50 10.06 15.85 8.51
CA VAL A 50 11.34 15.60 7.84
C VAL A 50 11.80 16.82 7.04
N PRO A 51 13.11 17.00 6.74
CA PRO A 51 13.59 18.11 5.93
C PRO A 51 13.20 17.95 4.46
N PRO A 52 12.29 18.77 3.89
CA PRO A 52 11.76 18.54 2.55
C PRO A 52 12.85 18.55 1.48
N GLN A 53 13.87 19.41 1.61
CA GLN A 53 14.96 19.49 0.63
C GLN A 53 15.76 18.19 0.52
N LYS A 54 15.87 17.41 1.60
CA LYS A 54 16.52 16.10 1.54
C LYS A 54 15.66 15.09 0.79
N VAL A 55 14.34 15.11 1.01
CA VAL A 55 13.38 14.27 0.26
C VAL A 55 13.45 14.59 -1.23
N LEU A 56 13.40 15.87 -1.62
CA LEU A 56 13.52 16.27 -3.04
C LEU A 56 14.86 15.83 -3.64
N GLY A 57 15.94 15.90 -2.86
CA GLY A 57 17.27 15.42 -3.25
C GLY A 57 17.27 13.92 -3.57
N GLU A 58 16.71 13.10 -2.67
CA GLU A 58 16.62 11.64 -2.85
C GLU A 58 15.69 11.25 -4.00
N ILE A 59 14.53 11.92 -4.17
CA ILE A 59 13.65 11.71 -5.33
C ILE A 59 14.43 11.97 -6.62
N ARG A 60 15.18 13.07 -6.66
CA ARG A 60 16.01 13.39 -7.83
C ARG A 60 17.05 12.29 -8.03
N GLU A 61 17.81 11.92 -7.01
CA GLU A 61 18.86 10.90 -7.11
C GLU A 61 18.34 9.56 -7.64
N LYS A 62 17.21 9.09 -7.10
CA LYS A 62 16.62 7.78 -7.41
C LYS A 62 15.65 7.78 -8.59
N ARG A 63 15.42 8.91 -9.26
CA ARG A 63 14.40 9.06 -10.35
C ARG A 63 14.54 8.07 -11.50
N ASN A 64 15.75 7.56 -11.73
CA ASN A 64 16.04 6.62 -12.80
C ASN A 64 16.11 5.16 -12.32
N GLU A 65 15.99 4.90 -11.02
CA GLU A 65 15.92 3.53 -10.51
C GLU A 65 14.67 2.82 -11.06
N PRO A 66 14.74 1.50 -11.24
CA PRO A 66 13.61 0.74 -11.75
C PRO A 66 12.53 0.60 -10.65
N PHE A 67 11.39 1.23 -10.89
CA PHE A 67 10.16 1.12 -10.13
C PHE A 67 8.99 1.43 -11.06
N ASP A 68 7.82 0.89 -10.74
CA ASP A 68 6.55 1.10 -11.44
C ASP A 68 5.82 2.33 -10.89
N TYR A 69 5.92 2.57 -9.58
CA TYR A 69 5.27 3.70 -8.89
C TYR A 69 6.22 4.36 -7.89
N LEU A 70 6.11 5.69 -7.76
CA LEU A 70 6.64 6.41 -6.60
C LEU A 70 5.48 6.67 -5.63
N THR A 71 5.53 6.11 -4.43
CA THR A 71 4.38 6.07 -3.51
C THR A 71 4.67 6.80 -2.21
N PHE A 72 3.84 7.78 -1.86
CA PHE A 72 3.86 8.45 -0.56
C PHE A 72 3.15 7.56 0.46
N ALA A 73 3.95 6.97 1.35
CA ALA A 73 3.57 6.01 2.38
C ALA A 73 4.73 5.87 3.38
N GLY A 74 4.59 5.00 4.38
CA GLY A 74 5.70 4.63 5.26
C GLY A 74 5.31 4.77 6.72
N SER A 75 6.04 5.59 7.47
CA SER A 75 6.02 5.66 8.92
C SER A 75 4.72 6.12 9.58
N GLY A 76 3.74 6.62 8.83
CA GLY A 76 2.57 7.28 9.37
C GLY A 76 1.60 7.74 8.29
N GLU A 77 0.71 8.68 8.63
CA GLU A 77 -0.28 9.23 7.70
C GLU A 77 0.32 10.38 6.87
N PRO A 78 0.52 10.22 5.55
CA PRO A 78 1.19 11.22 4.71
C PRO A 78 0.53 12.61 4.73
N THR A 79 -0.80 12.67 4.87
CA THR A 79 -1.55 13.95 4.89
C THR A 79 -1.24 14.82 6.10
N LEU A 80 -0.64 14.26 7.16
CA LEU A 80 -0.15 15.06 8.29
C LEU A 80 1.05 15.93 7.92
N SER A 81 1.81 15.59 6.88
CA SER A 81 2.93 16.42 6.43
C SER A 81 2.44 17.70 5.75
N GLN A 82 2.90 18.86 6.22
CA GLN A 82 2.66 20.15 5.56
C GLN A 82 3.37 20.26 4.20
N ASP A 83 4.33 19.39 3.92
CA ASP A 83 5.10 19.41 2.69
C ASP A 83 4.52 18.47 1.61
N LEU A 84 3.45 17.70 1.90
CA LEU A 84 2.90 16.68 1.00
C LEU A 84 2.63 17.23 -0.40
N GLY A 85 1.75 18.23 -0.54
CA GLY A 85 1.39 18.76 -1.86
C GLY A 85 2.60 19.26 -2.67
N ARG A 86 3.56 19.90 -2.00
CA ARG A 86 4.80 20.38 -2.65
C ARG A 86 5.68 19.23 -3.13
N VAL A 87 5.85 18.19 -2.31
CA VAL A 87 6.73 17.06 -2.66
C VAL A 87 6.08 16.18 -3.74
N VAL A 88 4.74 16.00 -3.70
CA VAL A 88 3.99 15.29 -4.75
C VAL A 88 4.12 16.03 -6.09
N ALA A 89 3.92 17.35 -6.11
CA ALA A 89 4.09 18.14 -7.34
C ALA A 89 5.50 18.02 -7.92
N PHE A 90 6.53 18.16 -7.07
CA PHE A 90 7.91 17.99 -7.50
C PHE A 90 8.20 16.58 -8.02
N ALA A 91 7.65 15.54 -7.37
CA ALA A 91 7.81 14.16 -7.80
C ALA A 91 7.28 13.97 -9.22
N LYS A 92 6.07 14.45 -9.51
CA LYS A 92 5.46 14.36 -10.85
C LYS A 92 6.26 15.05 -11.95
N GLU A 93 6.94 16.14 -11.62
CA GLU A 93 7.83 16.82 -12.57
C GLU A 93 9.18 16.10 -12.74
N THR A 94 9.57 15.27 -11.77
CA THR A 94 10.93 14.69 -11.68
C THR A 94 11.01 13.24 -12.15
N VAL A 95 9.97 12.45 -11.91
CA VAL A 95 9.92 11.03 -12.28
C VAL A 95 8.98 10.82 -13.46
N SER A 96 9.31 9.88 -14.33
CA SER A 96 8.48 9.51 -15.49
C SER A 96 7.40 8.47 -15.17
N ARG A 97 7.33 8.01 -13.91
CA ARG A 97 6.43 6.95 -13.44
C ARG A 97 5.25 7.58 -12.69
N PRO A 98 4.08 6.92 -12.63
CA PRO A 98 2.97 7.41 -11.83
C PRO A 98 3.32 7.62 -10.36
N VAL A 99 2.80 8.69 -9.79
CA VAL A 99 2.92 9.05 -8.37
C VAL A 99 1.65 8.65 -7.64
N ALA A 100 1.79 7.88 -6.57
CA ALA A 100 0.68 7.38 -5.76
C ALA A 100 0.72 7.93 -4.33
N VAL A 101 -0.45 8.12 -3.70
CA VAL A 101 -0.57 8.48 -2.27
C VAL A 101 -1.44 7.45 -1.56
N ILE A 102 -0.90 6.80 -0.53
CA ILE A 102 -1.69 5.98 0.40
C ILE A 102 -2.12 6.86 1.57
N THR A 103 -3.39 6.83 1.94
CA THR A 103 -3.92 7.65 3.04
C THR A 103 -5.01 6.90 3.79
N ASN A 104 -5.11 7.13 5.10
CA ASN A 104 -6.20 6.64 5.93
C ASN A 104 -7.49 7.45 5.81
N SER A 105 -7.56 8.41 4.87
CA SER A 105 -8.73 9.22 4.50
C SER A 105 -9.18 10.27 5.51
N THR A 106 -8.71 10.21 6.76
CA THR A 106 -9.21 11.03 7.87
C THR A 106 -9.16 12.54 7.62
N LEU A 107 -8.11 13.04 6.95
CA LEU A 107 -7.92 14.46 6.66
C LEU A 107 -8.52 14.90 5.32
N LEU A 108 -9.14 14.00 4.55
CA LEU A 108 -9.85 14.35 3.30
C LEU A 108 -11.14 15.14 3.56
N THR A 109 -11.52 15.32 4.83
CA THR A 109 -12.55 16.29 5.26
C THR A 109 -12.18 17.74 4.95
N SER A 110 -10.87 18.04 4.78
CA SER A 110 -10.38 19.36 4.45
C SER A 110 -10.19 19.56 2.94
N PRO A 111 -10.83 20.57 2.32
CA PRO A 111 -10.64 20.90 0.90
C PRO A 111 -9.18 21.19 0.54
N ALA A 112 -8.40 21.75 1.48
CA ALA A 112 -6.98 22.01 1.26
C ALA A 112 -6.17 20.71 1.12
N ILE A 113 -6.48 19.69 1.92
CA ILE A 113 -5.82 18.38 1.85
C ILE A 113 -6.21 17.66 0.56
N ARG A 114 -7.50 17.69 0.22
CA ARG A 114 -7.99 17.11 -1.04
C ARG A 114 -7.24 17.67 -2.23
N LYS A 115 -7.03 18.99 -2.28
CA LYS A 115 -6.22 19.64 -3.33
C LYS A 115 -4.77 19.15 -3.36
N GLU A 116 -4.13 18.96 -2.21
CA GLU A 116 -2.76 18.44 -2.15
C GLU A 116 -2.66 16.99 -2.63
N VAL A 117 -3.60 16.14 -2.20
CA VAL A 117 -3.64 14.72 -2.56
C VAL A 117 -4.04 14.53 -4.02
N ALA A 118 -4.94 15.36 -4.54
CA ALA A 118 -5.39 15.35 -5.94
C ALA A 118 -4.28 15.64 -6.95
N ALA A 119 -3.11 16.10 -6.51
CA ALA A 119 -1.95 16.26 -7.38
C ALA A 119 -1.40 14.90 -7.87
N ALA A 120 -1.59 13.81 -7.10
CA ALA A 120 -1.14 12.46 -7.44
C ALA A 120 -1.86 11.89 -8.67
N ASP A 121 -1.31 10.83 -9.27
CA ASP A 121 -1.93 10.12 -10.39
C ASP A 121 -2.89 9.03 -9.91
N ILE A 122 -2.61 8.44 -8.74
CA ILE A 122 -3.43 7.43 -8.08
C ILE A 122 -3.50 7.70 -6.58
N VAL A 123 -4.68 7.57 -5.99
CA VAL A 123 -4.88 7.72 -4.55
C VAL A 123 -5.49 6.44 -3.99
N LEU A 124 -4.92 5.98 -2.89
CA LEU A 124 -5.26 4.71 -2.26
C LEU A 124 -5.79 4.97 -0.84
N PRO A 125 -7.04 5.47 -0.70
CA PRO A 125 -7.66 5.71 0.58
C PRO A 125 -8.05 4.41 1.30
N SER A 126 -8.19 4.45 2.61
CA SER A 126 -8.77 3.36 3.41
C SER A 126 -10.12 3.75 4.02
N LEU A 127 -11.04 2.79 4.13
CA LEU A 127 -12.33 2.93 4.83
C LEU A 127 -12.70 1.61 5.51
N ASP A 128 -12.21 1.40 6.74
CA ASP A 128 -12.35 0.11 7.44
C ASP A 128 -13.61 0.03 8.33
N ALA A 129 -14.36 1.12 8.44
CA ALA A 129 -15.54 1.21 9.29
C ALA A 129 -16.60 2.13 8.66
N ALA A 130 -17.86 1.89 8.99
CA ALA A 130 -18.98 2.76 8.62
C ALA A 130 -19.83 3.20 9.82
N SER A 131 -19.47 2.78 11.03
CA SER A 131 -20.08 3.22 12.28
C SER A 131 -19.01 3.77 13.25
N PRO A 132 -19.38 4.68 14.18
CA PRO A 132 -18.46 5.16 15.19
C PRO A 132 -17.90 4.04 16.08
N ALA A 133 -18.71 3.02 16.39
CA ALA A 133 -18.30 1.90 17.21
C ALA A 133 -17.22 1.06 16.51
N ALA A 134 -17.43 0.68 15.24
CA ALA A 134 -16.44 -0.03 14.45
C ALA A 134 -15.17 0.82 14.26
N PHE A 135 -15.31 2.11 13.96
CA PHE A 135 -14.18 3.02 13.78
C PHE A 135 -13.30 3.13 15.04
N GLN A 136 -13.94 3.23 16.21
CA GLN A 136 -13.24 3.22 17.49
C GLN A 136 -12.56 1.87 17.77
N ALA A 137 -13.21 0.76 17.44
CA ALA A 137 -12.69 -0.59 17.70
C ALA A 137 -11.47 -0.92 16.82
N ILE A 138 -11.54 -0.60 15.52
CA ILE A 138 -10.52 -1.00 14.54
C ILE A 138 -9.42 0.06 14.35
N ASN A 139 -9.78 1.34 14.21
CA ASN A 139 -8.85 2.40 13.85
C ASN A 139 -8.37 3.23 15.05
N ARG A 140 -9.10 3.25 16.17
CA ARG A 140 -8.76 4.01 17.40
C ARG A 140 -8.32 5.46 17.07
N PRO A 141 -9.24 6.29 16.57
CA PRO A 141 -8.90 7.60 16.03
C PRO A 141 -8.47 8.62 17.09
N ASP A 142 -7.71 9.63 16.66
CA ASP A 142 -7.50 10.87 17.42
C ASP A 142 -8.86 11.51 17.79
N PRO A 143 -9.03 12.04 19.03
CA PRO A 143 -10.31 12.60 19.46
C PRO A 143 -10.83 13.70 18.53
N GLY A 144 -12.07 13.56 18.09
CA GLY A 144 -12.76 14.53 17.25
C GLY A 144 -12.94 14.12 15.79
N LEU A 145 -12.21 13.10 15.33
CA LEU A 145 -12.50 12.48 14.03
C LEU A 145 -13.83 11.70 14.07
N LYS A 146 -14.67 11.90 13.06
CA LYS A 146 -15.96 11.21 12.92
C LYS A 146 -16.04 10.49 11.59
N ILE A 147 -16.49 9.24 11.62
CA ILE A 147 -16.51 8.39 10.43
C ILE A 147 -17.44 8.94 9.33
N GLU A 148 -18.53 9.59 9.72
CA GLU A 148 -19.50 10.19 8.80
C GLU A 148 -18.87 11.36 8.02
N GLU A 149 -18.04 12.16 8.69
CA GLU A 149 -17.32 13.27 8.07
C GLU A 149 -16.25 12.73 7.10
N ILE A 150 -15.57 11.64 7.45
CA ILE A 150 -14.57 10.99 6.59
C ILE A 150 -15.21 10.44 5.31
N ILE A 151 -16.34 9.73 5.44
CA ILE A 151 -17.11 9.23 4.29
C ILE A 151 -17.55 10.39 3.39
N GLN A 152 -18.02 11.49 3.99
CA GLN A 152 -18.38 12.69 3.23
C GLN A 152 -17.17 13.34 2.54
N GLY A 153 -16.01 13.38 3.21
CA GLY A 153 -14.76 13.87 2.64
C GLY A 153 -14.29 13.05 1.44
N LEU A 154 -14.45 11.72 1.48
CA LEU A 154 -14.15 10.84 0.34
C LEU A 154 -15.09 11.11 -0.86
N LYS A 155 -16.38 11.32 -0.60
CA LYS A 155 -17.35 11.70 -1.66
C LYS A 155 -17.00 13.03 -2.31
N GLU A 156 -16.62 14.02 -1.51
CA GLU A 156 -16.16 15.31 -2.00
C GLU A 156 -14.86 15.18 -2.80
N PHE A 157 -13.93 14.35 -2.31
CA PHE A 157 -12.68 14.09 -3.00
C PHE A 157 -12.89 13.49 -4.39
N ARG A 158 -13.75 12.48 -4.53
CA ARG A 158 -14.09 11.92 -5.86
C ARG A 158 -14.63 12.98 -6.83
N ARG A 159 -15.45 13.93 -6.36
CA ARG A 159 -15.99 15.02 -7.22
C ARG A 159 -14.90 15.98 -7.69
N GLU A 160 -13.85 16.15 -6.89
CA GLU A 160 -12.74 17.08 -7.14
C GLU A 160 -11.58 16.41 -7.89
N TYR A 161 -11.43 15.10 -7.78
CA TYR A 161 -10.30 14.33 -8.29
C TYR A 161 -10.70 13.47 -9.49
N SER A 162 -9.94 13.58 -10.58
CA SER A 162 -10.20 12.86 -11.84
C SER A 162 -9.29 11.65 -12.08
N GLY A 163 -8.31 11.41 -11.21
CA GLY A 163 -7.45 10.22 -11.30
C GLY A 163 -8.12 8.97 -10.72
N GLU A 164 -7.33 7.90 -10.58
CA GLU A 164 -7.83 6.63 -10.06
C GLU A 164 -7.84 6.61 -8.52
N ILE A 165 -8.95 6.10 -7.96
CA ILE A 165 -9.14 5.85 -6.53
C ILE A 165 -9.25 4.34 -6.29
N TRP A 166 -8.27 3.79 -5.60
CA TRP A 166 -8.28 2.38 -5.18
C TRP A 166 -8.52 2.31 -3.67
N LEU A 167 -9.79 2.20 -3.28
CA LEU A 167 -10.21 2.18 -1.89
C LEU A 167 -9.88 0.82 -1.26
N GLU A 168 -9.15 0.83 -0.14
CA GLU A 168 -8.91 -0.36 0.67
C GLU A 168 -9.92 -0.48 1.81
N VAL A 169 -10.37 -1.71 2.05
CA VAL A 169 -11.13 -2.08 3.24
C VAL A 169 -10.38 -3.19 3.96
N MET A 170 -9.85 -2.91 5.16
CA MET A 170 -9.26 -3.92 6.03
C MET A 170 -10.34 -4.59 6.89
N LEU A 171 -10.54 -5.89 6.69
CA LEU A 171 -11.46 -6.71 7.49
C LEU A 171 -10.69 -7.47 8.58
N VAL A 172 -11.19 -7.43 9.80
CA VAL A 172 -10.61 -8.07 10.99
C VAL A 172 -11.68 -8.92 11.67
N ALA A 173 -11.36 -10.19 11.89
CA ALA A 173 -12.34 -11.18 12.32
C ALA A 173 -12.88 -10.87 13.72
N GLY A 174 -14.21 -10.80 13.84
CA GLY A 174 -14.92 -10.43 15.05
C GLY A 174 -14.82 -8.97 15.46
N ILE A 175 -14.29 -8.08 14.61
CA ILE A 175 -14.12 -6.65 14.91
C ILE A 175 -15.00 -5.77 14.03
N ASN A 176 -14.91 -5.87 12.71
CA ASN A 176 -15.70 -5.07 11.77
C ASN A 176 -16.39 -5.90 10.68
N ASP A 177 -16.06 -7.19 10.59
CA ASP A 177 -16.64 -8.16 9.65
C ASP A 177 -18.17 -8.29 9.77
N HIS A 178 -18.71 -8.17 10.98
CA HIS A 178 -20.16 -8.16 11.21
C HIS A 178 -20.88 -6.90 10.69
N GLU A 179 -20.15 -5.82 10.38
CA GLU A 179 -20.67 -4.61 9.75
C GLU A 179 -20.28 -4.50 8.26
N ALA A 180 -19.81 -5.59 7.64
CA ALA A 180 -19.35 -5.61 6.25
C ALA A 180 -20.36 -4.98 5.26
N ASP A 181 -21.66 -5.26 5.41
CA ASP A 181 -22.71 -4.68 4.56
C ASP A 181 -22.79 -3.14 4.65
N LEU A 182 -22.57 -2.57 5.85
CA LEU A 182 -22.56 -1.12 6.04
C LEU A 182 -21.31 -0.51 5.43
N ILE A 183 -20.16 -1.17 5.59
CA ILE A 183 -18.89 -0.74 5.02
C ILE A 183 -18.95 -0.79 3.49
N ALA A 184 -19.52 -1.84 2.89
CA ALA A 184 -19.71 -1.96 1.45
C ALA A 184 -20.54 -0.82 0.88
N ARG A 185 -21.71 -0.53 1.47
CA ARG A 185 -22.54 0.62 1.06
C ARG A 185 -21.82 1.95 1.21
N ALA A 186 -21.05 2.13 2.28
CA ALA A 186 -20.26 3.34 2.48
C ALA A 186 -19.18 3.48 1.40
N ALA A 187 -18.41 2.42 1.15
CA ALA A 187 -17.37 2.34 0.13
C ALA A 187 -17.91 2.63 -1.28
N GLU A 188 -18.98 1.92 -1.70
CA GLU A 188 -19.64 2.15 -2.99
C GLU A 188 -20.11 3.60 -3.14
N SER A 189 -20.66 4.18 -2.07
CA SER A 189 -21.13 5.57 -2.11
C SER A 189 -20.02 6.61 -2.31
N THR A 190 -18.75 6.23 -2.18
CA THR A 190 -17.60 7.10 -2.49
C THR A 190 -17.14 7.01 -3.94
N GLU A 191 -17.78 6.15 -4.75
CA GLU A 191 -17.52 5.92 -6.18
C GLU A 191 -16.02 5.72 -6.52
N PRO A 192 -15.31 4.80 -5.83
CA PRO A 192 -13.92 4.49 -6.18
C PRO A 192 -13.85 3.71 -7.50
N ASP A 193 -12.72 3.78 -8.19
CA ASP A 193 -12.46 2.99 -9.39
C ASP A 193 -12.26 1.51 -9.05
N ARG A 194 -11.73 1.22 -7.85
CA ARG A 194 -11.54 -0.14 -7.33
C ARG A 194 -11.82 -0.19 -5.83
N ILE A 195 -12.44 -1.27 -5.38
CA ILE A 195 -12.52 -1.65 -3.97
C ILE A 195 -11.62 -2.86 -3.76
N GLN A 196 -10.69 -2.77 -2.83
CA GLN A 196 -9.71 -3.81 -2.52
C GLN A 196 -9.89 -4.27 -1.08
N LEU A 197 -10.31 -5.53 -0.89
CA LEU A 197 -10.49 -6.12 0.42
C LEU A 197 -9.19 -6.74 0.91
N ASN A 198 -8.84 -6.45 2.17
CA ASN A 198 -7.67 -6.98 2.83
C ASN A 198 -8.03 -7.62 4.17
N THR A 199 -7.09 -8.40 4.72
CA THR A 199 -7.19 -8.95 6.07
C THR A 199 -5.80 -8.98 6.71
N VAL A 200 -5.73 -9.30 8.00
CA VAL A 200 -4.51 -9.24 8.81
C VAL A 200 -3.50 -10.34 8.42
N VAL A 201 -2.84 -10.19 7.29
CA VAL A 201 -1.82 -11.14 6.76
C VAL A 201 -0.39 -10.82 7.20
N ARG A 202 -0.17 -9.65 7.79
CA ARG A 202 1.11 -9.28 8.39
C ARG A 202 0.95 -9.18 9.88
N THR A 203 1.99 -9.56 10.62
CA THR A 203 1.98 -9.54 12.09
C THR A 203 1.65 -8.12 12.58
N PRO A 204 0.47 -7.92 13.18
CA PRO A 204 0.03 -6.62 13.68
C PRO A 204 0.61 -6.33 15.08
N ALA A 205 0.45 -5.10 15.54
CA ALA A 205 0.79 -4.70 16.91
C ALA A 205 -0.12 -5.33 17.98
N GLU A 206 -1.40 -5.55 17.67
CA GLU A 206 -2.40 -6.10 18.59
C GLU A 206 -2.72 -7.56 18.23
N PRO A 207 -3.12 -8.42 19.18
CA PRO A 207 -3.40 -9.84 18.92
C PRO A 207 -4.75 -10.06 18.21
N VAL A 208 -4.91 -9.47 17.02
CA VAL A 208 -6.10 -9.57 16.19
C VAL A 208 -5.95 -10.68 15.15
N ARG A 209 -7.07 -11.24 14.71
CA ARG A 209 -7.08 -12.39 13.78
C ARG A 209 -7.53 -11.96 12.39
N PRO A 210 -6.92 -12.51 11.32
CA PRO A 210 -7.48 -12.38 9.98
C PRO A 210 -8.76 -13.19 9.85
N LEU A 211 -9.62 -12.80 8.92
CA LEU A 211 -10.59 -13.69 8.29
C LEU A 211 -9.86 -14.80 7.51
N SER A 212 -10.44 -16.00 7.48
CA SER A 212 -9.98 -17.11 6.63
C SER A 212 -10.11 -16.77 5.14
N GLU A 213 -9.44 -17.53 4.28
CA GLU A 213 -9.58 -17.38 2.82
C GLU A 213 -11.03 -17.58 2.39
N GLU A 214 -11.72 -18.60 2.91
CA GLU A 214 -13.13 -18.84 2.61
C GLU A 214 -14.04 -17.73 3.13
N GLU A 215 -13.73 -17.16 4.30
CA GLU A 215 -14.44 -15.99 4.84
C GLU A 215 -14.27 -14.77 3.95
N MET A 216 -13.05 -14.50 3.47
CA MET A 216 -12.79 -13.39 2.55
C MET A 216 -13.44 -13.58 1.18
N VAL A 217 -13.47 -14.81 0.65
CA VAL A 217 -14.19 -15.12 -0.59
C VAL A 217 -15.69 -14.83 -0.43
N ARG A 218 -16.28 -15.17 0.72
CA ARG A 218 -17.68 -14.82 1.01
C ARG A 218 -17.93 -13.30 1.06
N MET A 219 -16.93 -12.50 1.43
CA MET A 219 -17.07 -11.04 1.43
C MET A 219 -17.26 -10.46 0.03
N LEU A 220 -16.90 -11.18 -1.04
CA LEU A 220 -17.20 -10.74 -2.42
C LEU A 220 -18.71 -10.75 -2.73
N GLU A 221 -19.51 -11.51 -1.99
CA GLU A 221 -20.98 -11.44 -2.11
C GLU A 221 -21.53 -10.13 -1.53
N ILE A 222 -20.83 -9.56 -0.54
CA ILE A 222 -21.19 -8.30 0.15
C ILE A 222 -20.58 -7.08 -0.55
N PHE A 223 -19.42 -7.24 -1.18
CA PHE A 223 -18.71 -6.21 -1.95
C PHE A 223 -18.62 -6.61 -3.44
N PRO A 224 -19.71 -6.46 -4.22
CA PRO A 224 -19.71 -6.85 -5.62
C PRO A 224 -18.62 -6.12 -6.42
N GLY A 225 -17.80 -6.89 -7.13
CA GLY A 225 -16.73 -6.35 -7.97
C GLY A 225 -15.46 -5.92 -7.22
N ALA A 226 -15.37 -6.18 -5.91
CA ALA A 226 -14.14 -5.96 -5.17
C ALA A 226 -13.04 -6.98 -5.50
N GLU A 227 -11.79 -6.57 -5.31
CA GLU A 227 -10.59 -7.39 -5.49
C GLU A 227 -10.11 -7.91 -4.12
N LEU A 228 -9.72 -9.18 -4.01
CA LEU A 228 -9.07 -9.71 -2.81
C LEU A 228 -7.55 -9.53 -2.94
N ILE A 229 -6.95 -8.76 -2.02
CA ILE A 229 -5.50 -8.47 -1.98
C ILE A 229 -4.68 -9.10 -0.81
N PRO A 230 -5.19 -10.01 0.05
CA PRO A 230 -4.34 -10.75 0.97
C PRO A 230 -3.43 -11.75 0.25
N ASP A 231 -2.16 -11.84 0.68
CA ASP A 231 -1.23 -12.89 0.25
C ASP A 231 -1.45 -14.17 1.09
N TRP A 232 -2.61 -14.86 0.98
CA TRP A 232 -2.93 -16.04 1.82
C TRP A 232 -1.93 -17.18 1.65
N ASP A 233 -1.45 -17.36 0.43
CA ASP A 233 -0.50 -18.38 0.08
C ASP A 233 0.90 -17.75 0.01
N TRP A 234 1.55 -17.56 1.15
CA TRP A 234 2.98 -17.22 1.20
C TRP A 234 3.84 -18.45 0.82
N ARG A 235 3.53 -19.05 -0.31
CA ARG A 235 4.27 -20.14 -0.92
C ARG A 235 4.29 -19.93 -2.42
N VAL A 236 5.31 -20.50 -3.03
CA VAL A 236 5.39 -20.62 -4.48
C VAL A 236 5.12 -22.09 -4.79
N PRO A 237 4.11 -22.42 -5.63
CA PRO A 237 3.88 -23.80 -6.05
C PRO A 237 5.17 -24.44 -6.55
N PHE A 238 5.44 -25.69 -6.15
CA PHE A 238 6.75 -26.32 -6.31
C PHE A 238 7.26 -26.27 -7.77
N ASP A 239 6.39 -26.56 -8.73
CA ASP A 239 6.75 -26.53 -10.15
C ASP A 239 7.05 -25.11 -10.64
N ILE A 240 6.27 -24.12 -10.20
CA ILE A 240 6.50 -22.71 -10.53
C ILE A 240 7.82 -22.23 -9.93
N ARG A 241 8.07 -22.57 -8.66
CA ARG A 241 9.33 -22.26 -7.96
C ARG A 241 10.53 -22.77 -8.74
N ASN A 242 10.52 -24.05 -9.12
CA ASN A 242 11.64 -24.65 -9.84
C ASN A 242 11.82 -24.02 -11.22
N ARG A 243 10.73 -23.79 -11.97
CA ARG A 243 10.82 -23.11 -13.28
C ARG A 243 11.42 -21.71 -13.17
N ILE A 244 10.97 -20.91 -12.20
CA ILE A 244 11.52 -19.57 -11.96
C ILE A 244 13.01 -19.67 -11.59
N LEU A 245 13.37 -20.48 -10.59
CA LEU A 245 14.76 -20.60 -10.13
C LEU A 245 15.70 -21.13 -11.22
N ASP A 246 15.27 -22.12 -12.01
CA ASP A 246 16.06 -22.66 -13.13
C ASP A 246 16.30 -21.60 -14.20
N SER A 247 15.29 -20.78 -14.52
CA SER A 247 15.44 -19.67 -15.47
C SER A 247 16.40 -18.61 -14.94
N LEU A 248 16.24 -18.20 -13.68
CA LEU A 248 17.04 -17.15 -13.03
C LEU A 248 18.48 -17.59 -12.71
N CYS A 249 18.74 -18.90 -12.61
CA CYS A 249 20.09 -19.45 -12.52
C CYS A 249 20.86 -19.34 -13.85
N ARG A 250 20.15 -19.34 -14.99
CA ARG A 250 20.76 -19.29 -16.33
C ARG A 250 20.97 -17.85 -16.80
N SER A 251 19.99 -16.98 -16.54
CA SER A 251 20.05 -15.57 -16.91
C SER A 251 19.27 -14.74 -15.91
N PRO A 252 19.76 -13.56 -15.52
CA PRO A 252 18.91 -12.56 -14.87
C PRO A 252 17.68 -12.24 -15.74
N SER A 253 16.55 -11.97 -15.12
CA SER A 253 15.30 -11.64 -15.83
C SER A 253 14.50 -10.59 -15.08
N THR A 254 13.86 -9.70 -15.83
CA THR A 254 12.90 -8.71 -15.33
C THR A 254 11.60 -9.39 -14.91
N LEU A 255 10.77 -8.69 -14.13
CA LEU A 255 9.43 -9.18 -13.74
C LEU A 255 8.57 -9.50 -14.98
N GLU A 256 8.57 -8.62 -15.98
CA GLU A 256 7.84 -8.80 -17.26
C GLU A 256 8.30 -10.05 -18.03
N GLU A 257 9.59 -10.38 -17.97
CA GLU A 257 10.14 -11.59 -18.58
C GLU A 257 9.74 -12.83 -17.79
N ILE A 258 9.73 -12.76 -16.46
CA ILE A 258 9.25 -13.85 -15.60
C ILE A 258 7.77 -14.14 -15.88
N CYS A 259 6.92 -13.10 -15.97
CA CYS A 259 5.51 -13.26 -16.36
C CYS A 259 5.38 -14.02 -17.68
N ARG A 260 6.10 -13.56 -18.72
CA ARG A 260 6.05 -14.16 -20.06
C ARG A 260 6.63 -15.57 -20.14
N LEU A 261 7.76 -15.84 -19.48
CA LEU A 261 8.45 -17.13 -19.53
C LEU A 261 7.70 -18.23 -18.80
N HIS A 262 6.99 -17.89 -17.73
CA HIS A 262 6.36 -18.86 -16.83
C HIS A 262 4.84 -18.88 -16.88
N ASP A 263 4.25 -18.07 -17.78
CA ASP A 263 2.80 -17.90 -17.98
C ASP A 263 2.12 -17.49 -16.66
N LEU A 264 2.62 -16.40 -16.06
CA LEU A 264 2.15 -15.88 -14.78
C LEU A 264 1.47 -14.52 -14.98
N THR A 265 0.45 -14.26 -14.16
CA THR A 265 -0.10 -12.92 -13.99
C THR A 265 0.92 -12.01 -13.29
N ASP A 266 0.79 -10.68 -13.44
CA ASP A 266 1.67 -9.73 -12.74
C ASP A 266 1.58 -9.93 -11.22
N SER A 267 0.38 -10.13 -10.69
CA SER A 267 0.15 -10.41 -9.26
C SER A 267 0.91 -11.65 -8.80
N ASP A 268 0.83 -12.75 -9.55
CA ASP A 268 1.53 -14.00 -9.22
C ASP A 268 3.05 -13.84 -9.31
N ALA A 269 3.55 -13.18 -10.36
CA ALA A 269 4.99 -12.96 -10.51
C ALA A 269 5.55 -12.08 -9.39
N ILE A 270 4.86 -10.99 -9.02
CA ILE A 270 5.21 -10.11 -7.90
C ILE A 270 5.25 -10.92 -6.61
N LYS A 271 4.16 -11.64 -6.32
CA LYS A 271 4.03 -12.48 -5.13
C LYS A 271 5.15 -13.51 -5.04
N TYR A 272 5.38 -14.28 -6.10
CA TYR A 272 6.38 -15.34 -6.10
C TYR A 272 7.80 -14.78 -6.02
N CYS A 273 8.14 -13.72 -6.76
CA CYS A 273 9.46 -13.08 -6.63
C CYS A 273 9.69 -12.54 -5.22
N LYS A 274 8.66 -11.97 -4.59
CA LYS A 274 8.73 -11.48 -3.21
C LYS A 274 8.99 -12.60 -2.21
N ILE A 275 8.29 -13.73 -2.34
CA ILE A 275 8.50 -14.91 -1.48
C ILE A 275 9.90 -15.48 -1.69
N LEU A 276 10.34 -15.65 -2.94
CA LEU A 276 11.66 -16.20 -3.26
C LEU A 276 12.80 -15.29 -2.80
N GLU A 277 12.63 -13.97 -2.88
CA GLU A 277 13.61 -12.99 -2.38
C GLU A 277 13.67 -13.01 -0.85
N HIS A 278 12.52 -13.05 -0.19
CA HIS A 278 12.41 -13.20 1.26
C HIS A 278 13.12 -14.49 1.75
N ASP A 279 12.94 -15.59 1.02
CA ASP A 279 13.57 -16.89 1.32
C ASP A 279 15.06 -16.93 0.93
N GLY A 280 15.62 -15.85 0.38
CA GLY A 280 17.02 -15.74 -0.02
C GLY A 280 17.40 -16.55 -1.26
N LEU A 281 16.41 -17.09 -1.98
CA LEU A 281 16.61 -17.95 -3.15
C LEU A 281 16.89 -17.16 -4.42
N ILE A 282 16.44 -15.91 -4.46
CA ILE A 282 16.78 -14.97 -5.52
C ILE A 282 17.27 -13.66 -4.89
N THR A 283 18.02 -12.90 -5.67
CA THR A 283 18.35 -11.50 -5.37
C THR A 283 17.99 -10.63 -6.56
N ARG A 284 17.99 -9.32 -6.36
CA ARG A 284 17.73 -8.34 -7.42
C ARG A 284 18.95 -7.49 -7.71
N ARG A 285 19.10 -7.09 -8.97
CA ARG A 285 20.16 -6.19 -9.43
C ARG A 285 19.65 -5.34 -10.57
N ILE A 286 20.22 -4.15 -10.72
CA ILE A 286 19.96 -3.30 -11.88
C ILE A 286 20.90 -3.72 -13.01
N GLU A 287 20.35 -4.15 -14.13
CA GLU A 287 21.08 -4.45 -15.36
C GLU A 287 20.41 -3.73 -16.54
N GLY A 288 21.20 -2.98 -17.32
CA GLY A 288 20.67 -2.21 -18.45
C GLY A 288 19.59 -1.17 -18.09
N GLY A 289 19.54 -0.71 -16.83
CA GLY A 289 18.53 0.23 -16.35
C GLY A 289 17.19 -0.40 -15.94
N LYS A 290 17.09 -1.74 -15.92
CA LYS A 290 15.91 -2.48 -15.46
C LYS A 290 16.23 -3.26 -14.20
N LEU A 291 15.22 -3.50 -13.34
CA LEU A 291 15.37 -4.40 -12.20
C LEU A 291 15.27 -5.84 -12.70
N CYS A 292 16.35 -6.58 -12.56
CA CYS A 292 16.39 -8.00 -12.88
C CYS A 292 16.52 -8.82 -11.59
N PHE A 293 15.82 -9.94 -11.54
CA PHE A 293 16.00 -10.96 -10.53
C PHE A 293 17.05 -11.96 -11.01
N LEU A 294 17.77 -12.58 -10.07
CA LEU A 294 18.78 -13.58 -10.35
C LEU A 294 18.75 -14.66 -9.27
N GLY A 295 19.00 -15.92 -9.65
CA GLY A 295 19.05 -17.03 -8.71
C GLY A 295 20.25 -16.88 -7.77
N SER A 296 20.02 -16.98 -6.46
CA SER A 296 21.10 -17.11 -5.49
C SER A 296 21.78 -18.45 -5.73
N LYS A 297 23.05 -18.45 -6.16
CA LYS A 297 23.84 -19.68 -6.14
C LYS A 297 23.81 -20.19 -4.70
N SER A 298 23.29 -21.39 -4.49
CA SER A 298 23.44 -22.06 -3.21
C SER A 298 24.92 -22.00 -2.86
N ARG A 299 25.26 -21.36 -1.72
CA ARG A 299 26.51 -21.71 -1.05
C ARG A 299 26.35 -23.18 -0.73
N GLY A 300 26.92 -24.04 -1.57
CA GLY A 300 26.91 -25.48 -1.35
C GLY A 300 27.29 -25.74 0.09
N ARG A 301 26.38 -26.39 0.84
CA ARG A 301 26.78 -27.09 2.05
C ARG A 301 27.75 -28.18 1.59
N GLY A 302 29.04 -27.91 1.78
CA GLY A 302 30.04 -28.96 1.89
C GLY A 302 29.85 -29.73 3.19
#